data_AF-A0A533S8Q6-F1
#
_entry.id   AF-A0A533S8Q6-F1
#
_cell.length_a   1.000
_cell.length_b   1.000
_cell.length_c   1.000
_cell.angle_alpha   90.00
_cell.angle_beta   90.00
_cell.angle_gamma   90.00
#
_symmetry.space_group_name_H-M   'P 1'
#
loop_
_entity.id
_entity.type
_entity.pdbx_description
1 polymer ?
#
loop_
_entity_poly.entity_id
_entity_poly.type
_entity_poly.pdbx_seq_one_letter_code
_entity_poly.pdbx_strand_id
1 'polypeptide(L)'
;MSGNKTLPEIVKSDVFSLSALLSYESTLQLIYERTKKIDSWIDSNIHVDGRPEWVFVKVYTHGTQSRKIIFSSVVDEMFSYLEKKYGQGDYRLHYVTAREAYNIVRAAEGGEIGDPSEYYNYSIKSPLNKSNIIDN
;
A
#
# COMPACT_ATOMS: atom_id res chain seq x y z
N MET A 1 -27.93 2.37 -29.29
CA MET A 1 -28.54 1.13 -28.77
C MET A 1 -27.53 0.49 -27.83
N SER A 2 -27.61 0.83 -26.55
CA SER A 2 -26.65 0.40 -25.51
C SER A 2 -27.11 -0.93 -24.94
N GLY A 3 -26.24 -1.95 -24.99
CA GLY A 3 -26.53 -3.28 -24.48
C GLY A 3 -26.64 -3.30 -22.96
N ASN A 4 -27.75 -3.86 -22.47
CA ASN A 4 -27.97 -4.16 -21.06
C ASN A 4 -26.95 -5.20 -20.59
N LYS A 5 -26.09 -4.83 -19.63
CA LYS A 5 -25.34 -5.81 -18.82
C LYS A 5 -26.22 -6.21 -17.64
N THR A 6 -26.70 -7.45 -17.65
CA THR A 6 -27.39 -8.10 -16.53
C THR A 6 -26.42 -8.29 -15.37
N LEU A 7 -26.78 -7.76 -14.20
CA LEU A 7 -26.13 -8.06 -12.91
C LEU A 7 -26.46 -9.50 -12.49
N PRO A 8 -25.58 -10.19 -11.73
CA PRO A 8 -25.81 -11.58 -11.34
C PRO A 8 -27.03 -11.71 -10.43
N GLU A 9 -27.81 -12.76 -10.68
CA GLU A 9 -29.03 -13.13 -9.98
C GLU A 9 -28.70 -13.58 -8.54
N ILE A 10 -29.07 -12.77 -7.55
CA ILE A 10 -28.91 -13.10 -6.13
C ILE A 10 -29.97 -14.14 -5.77
N VAL A 11 -29.53 -15.38 -5.49
CA VAL A 11 -30.38 -16.47 -5.03
C VAL A 11 -31.06 -16.08 -3.71
N LYS A 12 -32.39 -15.99 -3.74
CA LYS A 12 -33.25 -15.63 -2.60
C LYS A 12 -33.43 -16.82 -1.65
N SER A 13 -32.69 -16.86 -0.54
CA SER A 13 -33.20 -17.41 0.73
C SER A 13 -32.24 -17.11 1.90
N ASP A 14 -32.06 -15.85 2.26
CA ASP A 14 -31.45 -15.49 3.54
C ASP A 14 -32.14 -14.23 4.07
N VAL A 15 -32.70 -14.30 5.28
CA VAL A 15 -33.24 -13.14 6.00
C VAL A 15 -32.06 -12.41 6.62
N PHE A 16 -31.43 -11.51 5.86
CA PHE A 16 -30.42 -10.62 6.39
C PHE A 16 -31.10 -9.43 7.08
N SER A 17 -30.73 -9.14 8.32
CA SER A 17 -31.21 -7.95 9.02
C SER A 17 -30.97 -6.70 8.16
N LEU A 18 -32.00 -5.88 7.94
CA LEU A 18 -31.87 -4.59 7.27
C LEU A 18 -30.81 -3.69 7.94
N SER A 19 -30.57 -3.86 9.25
CA SER A 19 -29.47 -3.18 9.95
C SER A 19 -28.08 -3.70 9.54
N ALA A 20 -27.95 -5.01 9.27
CA ALA A 20 -26.71 -5.60 8.78
C ALA A 20 -26.43 -5.18 7.33
N LEU A 21 -27.45 -5.09 6.48
CA LEU A 21 -27.31 -4.63 5.09
C LEU A 21 -26.94 -3.15 4.99
N LEU A 22 -27.59 -2.25 5.76
CA LEU A 22 -27.23 -0.83 5.75
C LEU A 22 -25.83 -0.57 6.34
N SER A 23 -25.45 -1.33 7.37
CA SER A 23 -24.08 -1.31 7.90
C SER A 23 -23.09 -1.84 6.87
N TYR A 24 -23.44 -2.92 6.16
CA TYR A 24 -22.60 -3.53 5.14
C TYR A 24 -22.39 -2.60 3.94
N GLU A 25 -23.44 -2.03 3.38
CA GLU A 25 -23.37 -1.04 2.28
C GLU A 25 -22.56 0.19 2.68
N SER A 26 -22.73 0.69 3.93
CA SER A 26 -21.92 1.79 4.46
C SER A 26 -20.45 1.39 4.62
N THR A 27 -20.17 0.17 5.08
CA THR A 27 -18.78 -0.35 5.19
C THR A 27 -18.15 -0.57 3.82
N LEU A 28 -18.90 -1.06 2.84
CA LEU A 28 -18.44 -1.26 1.46
C LEU A 28 -18.11 0.08 0.81
N GLN A 29 -18.96 1.08 0.97
CA GLN A 29 -18.69 2.42 0.45
C GLN A 29 -17.43 3.01 1.10
N LEU A 30 -17.27 2.86 2.42
CA LEU A 30 -16.08 3.33 3.13
C LEU A 30 -14.80 2.59 2.69
N ILE A 31 -14.87 1.28 2.50
CA ILE A 31 -13.74 0.48 2.00
C ILE A 31 -13.43 0.89 0.55
N TYR A 32 -14.44 1.04 -0.29
CA TYR A 32 -14.29 1.43 -1.70
C TYR A 32 -13.65 2.80 -1.89
N GLU A 33 -14.08 3.81 -1.13
CA GLU A 33 -13.45 5.13 -1.18
C GLU A 33 -11.99 5.09 -0.66
N ARG A 34 -11.68 4.20 0.29
CA ARG A 34 -10.32 4.02 0.79
C ARG A 34 -9.42 3.31 -0.22
N THR A 35 -9.89 2.26 -0.87
CA THR A 35 -9.10 1.52 -1.87
C THR A 35 -8.81 2.37 -3.09
N LYS A 36 -9.79 3.17 -3.56
CA LYS A 36 -9.57 4.21 -4.58
C LYS A 36 -8.48 5.20 -4.22
N LYS A 37 -8.43 5.61 -2.95
CA LYS A 37 -7.38 6.52 -2.48
C LYS A 37 -6.00 5.88 -2.56
N ILE A 38 -5.89 4.60 -2.18
CA ILE A 38 -4.64 3.85 -2.31
C ILE A 38 -4.24 3.75 -3.78
N ASP A 39 -5.18 3.39 -4.66
CA ASP A 39 -4.94 3.31 -6.10
C ASP A 39 -4.41 4.63 -6.65
N SER A 40 -5.01 5.75 -6.25
CA SER A 40 -4.58 7.09 -6.68
C SER A 40 -3.14 7.42 -6.28
N TRP A 41 -2.61 6.86 -5.19
CA TRP A 41 -1.22 7.06 -4.79
C TRP A 41 -0.25 6.35 -5.73
N ILE A 42 -0.61 5.14 -6.16
CA ILE A 42 0.19 4.37 -7.13
C ILE A 42 0.10 5.02 -8.51
N ASP A 43 -1.11 5.40 -8.92
CA ASP A 43 -1.37 6.02 -10.23
C ASP A 43 -0.71 7.40 -10.37
N SER A 44 -0.47 8.10 -9.24
CA SER A 44 0.30 9.35 -9.24
C SER A 44 1.75 9.15 -9.70
N ASN A 45 2.24 7.91 -9.66
CA ASN A 45 3.56 7.51 -10.15
C ASN A 45 4.67 8.46 -9.69
N ILE A 46 4.77 8.72 -8.39
CA ILE A 46 5.82 9.58 -7.84
C ILE A 46 7.14 8.82 -7.87
N HIS A 47 8.08 9.28 -8.69
CA HIS A 47 9.37 8.63 -8.92
C HIS A 47 10.50 9.66 -9.06
N VAL A 48 11.74 9.16 -9.04
CA VAL A 48 12.93 9.94 -9.40
C VAL A 48 13.08 9.91 -10.93
N ASP A 49 13.43 11.05 -11.53
CA ASP A 49 13.61 11.13 -12.98
C ASP A 49 14.59 10.05 -13.51
N GLY A 50 14.24 9.44 -14.64
CA GLY A 50 14.95 8.27 -15.18
C GLY A 50 14.61 6.93 -14.52
N ARG A 51 13.79 6.89 -13.46
CA ARG A 51 13.36 5.67 -12.75
C ARG A 51 11.85 5.55 -12.54
N PRO A 52 11.03 5.58 -13.60
CA PRO A 52 9.57 5.49 -13.50
C PRO A 52 9.04 4.19 -12.88
N GLU A 53 9.87 3.15 -12.82
CA GLU A 53 9.55 1.86 -12.22
C GLU A 53 9.67 1.84 -10.69
N TRP A 54 10.29 2.85 -10.07
CA TRP A 54 10.43 2.97 -8.61
C TRP A 54 9.47 4.01 -8.05
N VAL A 55 8.28 3.55 -7.65
CA VAL A 55 7.21 4.40 -7.12
C VAL A 55 7.31 4.55 -5.61
N PHE A 56 7.31 5.80 -5.12
CA PHE A 56 7.40 6.10 -3.69
C PHE A 56 6.06 6.56 -3.13
N VAL A 57 5.52 5.78 -2.19
CA VAL A 57 4.31 6.15 -1.44
C VAL A 57 4.64 6.29 0.04
N LYS A 58 4.35 7.47 0.58
CA LYS A 58 4.38 7.71 2.02
C LYS A 58 2.99 7.43 2.61
N VAL A 59 2.81 6.23 3.13
CA VAL A 59 1.53 5.75 3.68
C VAL A 59 1.13 6.46 4.99
N TYR A 60 2.07 7.11 5.69
CA TYR A 60 1.79 7.77 6.97
C TYR A 60 2.58 9.06 7.19
N THR A 61 1.91 10.10 7.67
CA THR A 61 2.50 11.36 8.13
C THR A 61 2.03 11.69 9.53
N HIS A 62 2.98 11.94 10.44
CA HIS A 62 2.66 12.46 11.77
C HIS A 62 2.14 13.89 11.70
N GLY A 63 1.04 14.11 12.42
CA GLY A 63 0.44 15.40 12.72
C GLY A 63 -0.75 15.25 13.68
N THR A 64 -1.43 14.10 13.62
CA THR A 64 -2.51 13.76 14.57
C THR A 64 -2.45 12.27 14.88
N GLN A 65 -1.69 11.92 15.92
CA GLN A 65 -1.58 10.55 16.44
C GLN A 65 -2.88 10.17 17.16
N SER A 66 -3.96 9.93 16.42
CA SER A 66 -5.11 9.26 16.99
C SER A 66 -4.71 7.81 17.24
N ARG A 67 -4.27 7.51 18.47
CA ARG A 67 -3.98 6.16 18.95
C ARG A 67 -5.07 5.17 18.52
N LYS A 68 -6.33 5.62 18.54
CA LYS A 68 -7.50 4.85 18.12
C LYS A 68 -7.42 4.38 16.66
N ILE A 69 -6.88 5.18 15.75
CA ILE A 69 -6.76 4.82 14.33
C ILE A 69 -5.64 3.81 14.12
N ILE A 70 -4.49 4.01 14.78
CA ILE A 70 -3.33 3.12 14.68
C ILE A 70 -3.69 1.69 15.09
N PHE A 71 -4.51 1.55 16.14
CA PHE A 71 -4.98 0.25 16.64
C PHE A 71 -6.37 -0.16 16.11
N SER A 72 -6.85 0.49 15.06
CA SER A 72 -8.11 0.09 14.41
C SER A 72 -7.86 -0.83 13.22
N SER A 73 -8.92 -1.53 12.78
CA SER A 73 -8.89 -2.35 11.56
C SER A 73 -8.54 -1.55 10.31
N VAL A 74 -8.66 -0.22 10.33
CA VAL A 74 -8.38 0.66 9.18
C VAL A 74 -6.95 0.51 8.66
N VAL A 75 -5.98 0.37 9.57
CA VAL A 75 -4.57 0.22 9.19
C VAL A 75 -4.32 -1.17 8.61
N ASP A 76 -4.89 -2.20 9.24
CA ASP A 76 -4.79 -3.59 8.79
C ASP A 76 -5.44 -3.80 7.41
N GLU A 77 -6.64 -3.25 7.20
CA GLU A 77 -7.36 -3.26 5.92
C GLU A 77 -6.56 -2.58 4.81
N MET A 78 -5.90 -1.46 5.11
CA MET A 78 -5.08 -0.73 4.15
C MET A 78 -3.84 -1.54 3.74
N PHE A 79 -3.10 -2.11 4.70
CA PHE A 79 -1.94 -2.95 4.40
C PHE A 79 -2.36 -4.23 3.66
N SER A 80 -3.46 -4.86 4.09
CA SER A 80 -4.04 -6.03 3.41
C SER A 80 -4.38 -5.74 1.94
N TYR A 81 -4.94 -4.56 1.65
CA TYR A 81 -5.24 -4.17 0.28
C TYR A 81 -3.97 -3.93 -0.54
N LEU A 82 -2.98 -3.22 0.01
CA LEU A 82 -1.68 -3.00 -0.63
C LEU A 82 -1.01 -4.33 -0.98
N GLU A 83 -0.95 -5.27 -0.04
CA GLU A 83 -0.32 -6.57 -0.25
C GLU A 83 -1.07 -7.43 -1.27
N LYS A 84 -2.39 -7.49 -1.16
CA LYS A 84 -3.21 -8.29 -2.07
C LYS A 84 -3.16 -7.79 -3.52
N LYS A 85 -3.15 -6.47 -3.71
CA LYS A 85 -3.20 -5.86 -5.06
C LYS A 85 -1.82 -5.57 -5.64
N TYR A 86 -0.88 -5.11 -4.82
CA TYR A 86 0.44 -4.60 -5.24
C TYR A 86 1.61 -5.39 -4.65
N GLY A 87 1.36 -6.43 -3.86
CA GLY A 87 2.40 -7.35 -3.36
C GLY A 87 2.69 -8.54 -4.29
N GLN A 88 1.95 -8.66 -5.40
CA GLN A 88 2.06 -9.75 -6.36
C GLN A 88 1.95 -9.25 -7.80
N GLY A 89 2.50 -10.00 -8.76
CA GLY A 89 2.43 -9.68 -10.18
C GLY A 89 3.42 -8.60 -10.61
N ASP A 90 2.91 -7.55 -11.26
CA ASP A 90 3.72 -6.49 -11.88
C ASP A 90 4.40 -5.55 -10.87
N TYR A 91 3.98 -5.61 -9.61
CA TYR A 91 4.53 -4.81 -8.53
C TYR A 91 5.25 -5.66 -7.50
N ARG A 92 6.32 -5.09 -6.93
CA ARG A 92 6.96 -5.60 -5.72
C ARG A 92 6.88 -4.55 -4.63
N LEU A 93 6.29 -4.91 -3.50
CA LEU A 93 6.10 -3.99 -2.39
C LEU A 93 7.33 -4.00 -1.47
N HIS A 94 7.91 -2.82 -1.24
CA HIS A 94 9.03 -2.63 -0.33
C HIS A 94 8.61 -1.72 0.83
N TYR A 95 8.38 -2.29 2.01
CA TYR A 95 8.22 -1.51 3.24
C TYR A 95 9.58 -1.11 3.77
N VAL A 96 9.92 0.17 3.61
CA VAL A 96 11.24 0.71 3.94
C VAL A 96 11.16 1.79 5.01
N THR A 97 12.22 1.89 5.80
CA THR A 97 12.41 3.03 6.70
C THR A 97 12.73 4.30 5.90
N ALA A 98 12.59 5.48 6.52
CA ALA A 98 12.96 6.74 5.87
C ALA A 98 14.44 6.79 5.42
N ARG A 99 15.35 6.15 6.18
CA ARG A 99 16.77 6.02 5.82
C ARG A 99 16.95 5.18 4.55
N GLU A 100 16.26 4.05 4.45
CA GLU A 100 16.31 3.17 3.29
C GLU A 100 15.70 3.83 2.07
N ALA A 101 14.54 4.48 2.21
CA ALA A 101 13.93 5.28 1.15
C ALA A 101 14.89 6.36 0.63
N TYR A 102 15.57 7.08 1.53
CA TYR A 102 16.61 8.05 1.14
C TYR A 102 17.70 7.40 0.30
N ASN A 103 18.23 6.25 0.72
CA ASN A 103 19.29 5.58 -0.03
C ASN A 103 18.85 5.11 -1.42
N ILE A 104 17.62 4.59 -1.55
CA ILE A 104 17.05 4.18 -2.83
C ILE A 104 16.89 5.40 -3.75
N VAL A 105 16.42 6.53 -3.23
CA VAL A 105 16.35 7.79 -4.00
C VAL A 105 17.74 8.22 -4.46
N ARG A 106 18.76 8.16 -3.60
CA ARG A 106 20.14 8.48 -3.99
C ARG A 106 20.71 7.53 -5.04
N ALA A 107 20.35 6.24 -4.98
CA ALA A 107 20.73 5.27 -6.00
C ALA A 107 20.04 5.57 -7.34
N ALA A 108 18.76 5.92 -7.30
CA ALA A 108 18.00 6.31 -8.49
C ALA A 108 18.61 7.55 -9.17
N GLU A 109 18.92 8.58 -8.39
CA GLU A 109 19.63 9.79 -8.86
C GLU A 109 21.03 9.47 -9.42
N GLY A 110 21.67 8.40 -8.91
CA GLY A 110 22.95 7.90 -9.39
C GLY A 110 22.87 7.07 -10.67
N GLY A 111 21.67 6.80 -11.20
CA GLY A 111 21.50 5.96 -12.38
C GLY A 111 21.65 4.46 -12.12
N GLU A 112 21.45 4.02 -10.88
CA GLU A 112 21.41 2.60 -10.52
C GLU A 112 20.13 1.91 -11.05
N ILE A 113 20.17 0.63 -11.41
CA ILE A 113 19.04 -0.10 -12.01
C ILE A 113 18.73 -1.38 -11.24
N GLY A 114 17.58 -2.00 -11.53
CA GLY A 114 17.25 -3.32 -10.99
C GLY A 114 16.42 -3.22 -9.71
N ASP A 115 16.69 -4.11 -8.75
CA ASP A 115 15.90 -4.25 -7.52
C ASP A 115 16.30 -3.18 -6.48
N PRO A 116 15.39 -2.30 -6.04
CA PRO A 116 15.65 -1.30 -5.00
C PRO A 116 16.23 -1.85 -3.70
N SER A 117 15.95 -3.12 -3.36
CA SER A 117 16.43 -3.75 -2.14
C SER A 117 17.95 -3.91 -2.07
N GLU A 118 18.63 -3.90 -3.21
CA GLU A 118 20.09 -3.90 -3.29
C GLU A 118 20.69 -2.58 -2.78
N TYR A 119 19.89 -1.52 -2.77
CA TYR A 119 20.33 -0.15 -2.49
C TYR A 119 19.93 0.39 -1.12
N TYR A 120 19.41 -0.45 -0.22
CA TYR A 120 19.01 -0.05 1.14
C TYR A 120 20.13 0.60 1.97
N ASN A 121 21.38 0.37 1.60
CA ASN A 121 22.55 0.91 2.29
C ASN A 121 23.49 1.71 1.36
N TYR A 122 22.96 2.26 0.25
CA TYR A 122 23.76 2.92 -0.80
C TYR A 122 24.66 4.05 -0.28
N SER A 123 24.10 5.11 0.30
CA SER A 123 24.87 6.26 0.80
C SER A 123 25.07 6.22 2.32
N ILE A 124 24.01 5.90 3.05
CA ILE A 124 24.00 5.82 4.52
C ILE A 124 23.94 4.36 4.94
N LYS A 125 24.96 3.89 5.67
CA LYS A 125 25.02 2.51 6.17
C LYS A 125 23.89 2.19 7.15
N SER A 126 23.63 0.90 7.33
CA SER A 126 22.70 0.40 8.35
C SER A 126 23.14 0.82 9.76
N PRO A 127 22.21 1.12 10.69
CA PRO A 127 22.55 1.35 12.09
C PRO A 127 23.32 0.16 12.68
N LEU A 128 24.32 0.46 13.51
CA LEU A 128 25.23 -0.55 14.09
C LEU A 128 24.50 -1.62 14.92
N ASN A 129 23.33 -1.32 15.48
CA ASN A 129 22.56 -2.28 16.28
C ASN A 129 21.94 -3.45 15.48
N LYS A 130 22.10 -3.50 14.15
CA LYS A 130 21.62 -4.61 13.32
C LYS A 130 22.68 -5.70 13.07
N SER A 131 23.93 -5.55 13.49
CA SER A 131 25.02 -6.49 13.17
C SER A 131 25.06 -7.78 13.99
N ASN A 132 24.17 -7.98 14.97
CA ASN A 132 24.29 -9.08 15.96
C ASN A 132 23.11 -10.07 15.98
N ILE A 133 22.26 -10.12 14.95
CA ILE A 133 21.08 -11.02 14.94
C ILE A 133 21.08 -11.97 13.75
N ILE A 134 22.21 -12.36 13.17
CA ILE A 134 22.25 -13.57 12.32
C ILE A 134 23.68 -14.15 12.31
N ASP A 135 24.10 -14.71 13.44
CA ASP A 135 25.20 -15.69 13.54
C ASP A 135 24.84 -16.63 14.70
N ASN A 136 23.94 -17.59 14.43
CA ASN A 136 23.74 -18.84 15.19
C ASN A 136 22.69 -19.71 14.49
#